data_AF-A0A0M9GPY0-F1
#
_entry.id   AF-A0A0M9GPY0-F1
#
_cell.length_a   1.000
_cell.length_b   1.000
_cell.length_c   1.000
_cell.angle_alpha   90.00
_cell.angle_beta   90.00
_cell.angle_gamma   90.00
#
_symmetry.space_group_name_H-M   'P 1'
#
loop_
_entity.id
_entity.type
_entity.pdbx_description
1 polymer ?
#
loop_
_entity_poly.entity_id
_entity_poly.type
_entity_poly.pdbx_seq_one_letter_code
_entity_poly.pdbx_strand_id
1 'polypeptide(L)' 'MKEILKASDIQEFLSVSRSKAYSIMNKEDFPAIVFDGTIRVKSEDFLKWLKEQTRNNYRDEGTHDNH' A
#
# COMPACT_ATOMS: atom_id res chain seq x y z
N MET A 1 5.90 -16.91 2.20
CA MET A 1 5.22 -15.65 1.78
C MET A 1 5.11 -15.66 0.27
N LYS A 2 4.02 -15.15 -0.29
CA LYS A 2 3.92 -14.98 -1.74
C LYS A 2 4.88 -13.86 -2.16
N GLU A 3 5.60 -14.05 -3.26
CA GLU A 3 6.48 -13.02 -3.81
C GLU A 3 5.69 -11.91 -4.50
N ILE A 4 4.50 -12.26 -5.00
CA ILE A 4 3.58 -11.37 -5.70
C ILE A 4 2.23 -11.35 -5.00
N LEU A 5 1.75 -10.15 -4.70
CA LEU A 5 0.44 -9.88 -4.11
C LEU A 5 -0.55 -9.46 -5.21
N LYS A 6 -1.79 -9.89 -5.06
CA LYS A 6 -2.94 -9.46 -5.86
C LYS A 6 -3.88 -8.61 -4.99
N ALA A 7 -4.89 -7.99 -5.60
CA ALA A 7 -5.85 -7.14 -4.90
C ALA A 7 -6.51 -7.80 -3.68
N SER A 8 -6.74 -9.12 -3.72
CA SER A 8 -7.27 -9.86 -2.57
C SER A 8 -6.27 -9.91 -1.40
N ASP A 9 -4.98 -10.10 -1.67
CA ASP A 9 -3.96 -10.11 -0.62
C ASP A 9 -3.83 -8.71 0.01
N ILE A 10 -3.92 -7.64 -0.79
CA ILE A 10 -3.96 -6.24 -0.31
C ILE A 10 -5.18 -6.01 0.58
N GLN A 11 -6.33 -6.53 0.18
CA GLN A 11 -7.59 -6.43 0.92
C GLN A 11 -7.45 -7.06 2.32
N GLU A 12 -6.91 -8.28 2.39
CA GLU A 12 -6.67 -8.99 3.65
C GLU A 12 -5.59 -8.29 4.48
N PHE A 13 -4.50 -7.87 3.85
CA PHE A 13 -3.37 -7.23 4.54
C PHE A 13 -3.75 -5.88 5.17
N LEU A 14 -4.50 -5.06 4.46
CA LEU A 14 -4.93 -3.74 4.94
C LEU A 14 -6.30 -3.79 5.65
N SER A 15 -6.98 -4.94 5.66
CA SER A 15 -8.36 -5.08 6.17
C SER A 15 -9.31 -4.02 5.59
N VAL A 16 -9.19 -3.74 4.29
CA VAL A 16 -10.02 -2.76 3.57
C VAL A 16 -11.05 -3.44 2.68
N SER A 17 -12.02 -2.68 2.17
CA SER A 17 -12.96 -3.22 1.17
C SER A 17 -12.26 -3.50 -0.16
N ARG A 18 -12.82 -4.43 -0.95
CA ARG A 18 -12.32 -4.75 -2.29
C ARG A 18 -12.17 -3.49 -3.16
N SER A 19 -13.19 -2.63 -3.17
CA SER A 19 -13.18 -1.38 -3.93
C SER A 19 -12.03 -0.47 -3.49
N LYS A 20 -11.78 -0.35 -2.19
CA LYS A 20 -10.68 0.46 -1.65
C LYS A 20 -9.32 -0.12 -2.05
N ALA A 21 -9.15 -1.46 -2.02
CA ALA A 21 -7.94 -2.12 -2.49
C ALA A 21 -7.68 -1.82 -3.97
N TYR A 22 -8.69 -1.93 -4.84
CA TYR A 22 -8.56 -1.55 -6.24
C TYR A 22 -8.24 -0.07 -6.43
N SER A 23 -8.86 0.84 -5.67
CA SER A 23 -8.53 2.27 -5.72
C SER A 23 -7.07 2.55 -5.34
N ILE A 24 -6.53 1.83 -4.34
CA ILE A 24 -5.12 1.94 -3.95
C ILE A 24 -4.22 1.43 -5.08
N MET A 25 -4.54 0.26 -5.63
CA MET A 25 -3.73 -0.36 -6.68
C MET A 25 -3.79 0.36 -8.03
N ASN A 26 -4.80 1.21 -8.25
CA ASN A 26 -4.91 2.07 -9.44
C ASN A 26 -4.28 3.46 -9.25
N LYS A 27 -3.68 3.76 -8.09
CA LYS A 27 -2.93 5.01 -7.92
C LYS A 27 -1.68 5.00 -8.78
N GLU A 28 -1.34 6.14 -9.37
CA GLU A 28 -0.12 6.30 -10.18
C GLU A 28 1.15 6.06 -9.35
N ASP A 29 1.13 6.41 -8.07
CA ASP A 29 2.25 6.21 -7.14
C ASP A 29 2.35 4.78 -6.59
N PHE A 30 1.42 3.89 -6.97
CA PHE A 30 1.44 2.51 -6.49
C PHE A 30 2.25 1.64 -7.46
N PRO A 31 3.20 0.82 -6.98
CA PRO A 31 4.07 -0.01 -7.83
C PRO A 31 3.34 -1.26 -8.38
N ALA A 32 2.18 -1.04 -9.01
CA ALA A 32 1.38 -2.09 -9.63
C ALA A 32 1.96 -2.52 -10.99
N ILE A 33 1.96 -3.83 -11.20
CA ILE A 33 2.26 -4.49 -12.46
C ILE A 33 0.93 -5.04 -12.99
N VAL A 34 0.47 -4.50 -14.12
CA VAL A 34 -0.71 -5.01 -14.82
C VAL A 34 -0.25 -6.10 -15.79
N PHE A 35 -0.71 -7.32 -15.57
CA PHE A 35 -0.45 -8.44 -16.46
C PHE A 35 -1.76 -9.12 -16.81
N ASP A 36 -2.11 -9.13 -18.10
CA ASP A 36 -3.32 -9.77 -18.63
C ASP A 36 -4.62 -9.33 -17.90
N GLY A 37 -4.78 -8.01 -17.75
CA GLY A 37 -5.93 -7.42 -17.05
C GLY A 37 -5.94 -7.62 -15.53
N THR A 38 -4.95 -8.32 -14.97
CA THR A 38 -4.81 -8.55 -13.53
C THR A 38 -3.74 -7.63 -12.94
N ILE A 39 -4.10 -6.86 -11.92
CA ILE A 39 -3.14 -6.02 -11.19
C ILE A 39 -2.44 -6.83 -10.12
N ARG A 40 -1.11 -6.76 -10.10
CA ARG A 40 -0.21 -7.44 -9.17
C ARG A 40 0.82 -6.46 -8.62
N VAL A 41 1.45 -6.79 -7.50
CA VAL A 41 2.56 -5.99 -6.94
C VAL A 41 3.52 -6.94 -6.24
N LYS A 42 4.82 -6.65 -6.28
CA LYS A 42 5.78 -7.43 -5.49
C LYS A 42 5.59 -7.11 -4.01
N SER A 43 5.71 -8.12 -3.16
CA SER A 43 5.56 -7.95 -1.71
C SER A 43 6.53 -6.91 -1.15
N GLU A 44 7.77 -6.87 -1.66
CA GLU A 44 8.79 -5.88 -1.28
C GLU A 44 8.38 -4.44 -1.65
N ASP A 45 7.88 -4.23 -2.87
CA ASP A 45 7.47 -2.92 -3.37
C ASP A 45 6.23 -2.41 -2.63
N PHE A 46 5.29 -3.30 -2.35
CA PHE A 46 4.12 -2.97 -1.53
C PHE A 46 4.52 -2.51 -0.12
N LEU A 47 5.42 -3.23 0.55
CA LEU A 47 5.90 -2.84 1.89
C LEU A 47 6.67 -1.53 1.87
N LYS A 48 7.46 -1.27 0.82
CA LYS A 48 8.18 -0.01 0.64
C LYS A 48 7.19 1.14 0.47
N TRP A 49 6.22 1.00 -0.43
CA TRP A 49 5.15 1.98 -0.63
C TRP A 49 4.38 2.24 0.67
N LEU A 50 4.04 1.19 1.43
CA LEU A 50 3.33 1.33 2.71
C LEU A 50 4.12 2.16 3.72
N LYS A 51 5.45 1.95 3.83
CA LYS A 51 6.32 2.76 4.69
C LYS A 51 6.35 4.23 4.27
N GLU A 52 6.30 4.51 2.97
CA GLU A 52 6.26 5.87 2.43
C GLU A 52 4.94 6.57 2.79
N GLN A 53 3.81 5.84 2.80
CA GLN A 53 2.52 6.38 3.24
C GLN A 53 2.49 6.64 4.76
N THR A 54 3.03 5.74 5.58
CA THR A 54 3.09 5.93 7.05
C THR A 54 3.95 7.13 7.43
N ARG A 55 5.07 7.36 6.72
CA ARG A 55 5.96 8.50 6.98
C ARG A 55 5.28 9.84 6.76
N ASN A 56 4.30 9.94 5.85
CA ASN A 56 3.59 11.18 5.60
C ASN A 56 2.54 11.48 6.68
N ASN A 57 1.96 10.44 7.30
CA ASN A 57 1.00 10.59 8.40
C ASN A 57 1.66 10.88 9.77
N TYR A 58 2.97 10.63 9.91
CA TYR A 58 3.70 10.88 11.16
C TYR A 58 4.33 12.28 11.23
N ARG A 59 4.05 13.18 10.27
CA ARG A 59 4.56 14.57 10.30
C ARG A 59 3.66 15.55 11.05
N ASP A 60 2.53 15.09 11.59
CA ASP A 60 1.58 15.92 12.36
C ASP A 60 1.49 15.58 13.86
N GLU A 61 2.16 14.55 14.36
CA GLU A 61 2.17 14.22 15.81
C GLU A 61 3.58 14.13 16.38
N GLY A 62 4.28 15.26 16.45
CA GLY A 62 5.52 15.32 17.22
C GLY A 62 6.32 16.61 17.11
N THR A 63 5.79 17.72 17.64
CA THR A 63 6.59 18.67 18.43
C THR A 63 5.67 19.40 19.42
N HIS A 64 5.39 18.76 20.55
CA HIS A 64 5.28 19.45 21.84
C HIS A 64 6.20 18.70 22.81
N ASP A 65 7.48 18.66 22.48
CA ASP A 65 8.54 18.39 23.45
C ASP A 65 8.70 19.66 24.28
N ASN A 66 8.08 19.65 25.46
CA ASN A 66 8.24 20.68 26.47
C ASN A 66 9.48 20.32 27.30
N HIS A 67 10.59 21.05 27.10
CA HIS A 67 11.68 21.14 28.07
C HIS A 67 11.91 22.61 28.40
#